data_AF-A0A937T2R0-F1
#
_entry.id   AF-A0A937T2R0-F1
#
_cell.length_a   1.000
_cell.length_b   1.000
_cell.length_c   1.000
_cell.angle_alpha   90.00
_cell.angle_beta   90.00
_cell.angle_gamma   90.00
#
_symmetry.space_group_name_H-M   'P 1'
#
loop_
_entity.id
_entity.type
_entity.pdbx_description
1 polymer ?
#
loop_
_entity_poly.entity_id
_entity_poly.type
_entity_poly.pdbx_seq_one_letter_code
_entity_poly.pdbx_strand_id
1 'polypeptide(L)'
;MKRGIGYLRRNRERMRYDEYLTKGYPIGSGVAEGTCRNLVKDRMELTGMRWERWGAQAMIYLRALYLNDEWNTFIAYRIEKEQKQLHGEGAAYSKIANYAQAV
;
A
#
# COMPACT_ATOMS: atom_id res chain seq x y z
N MET A 1 -36.22 -16.50 1.10
CA MET A 1 -35.81 -17.20 -0.16
C MET A 1 -35.92 -16.38 -1.45
N LYS A 2 -36.99 -15.63 -1.72
CA LYS A 2 -37.19 -14.96 -3.03
C LYS A 2 -36.09 -13.97 -3.48
N ARG A 3 -35.41 -13.25 -2.56
CA ARG A 3 -34.35 -12.27 -2.92
C ARG A 3 -33.07 -12.92 -3.46
N GLY A 4 -32.66 -14.07 -2.91
CA GLY A 4 -31.42 -14.75 -3.31
C GLY A 4 -31.51 -15.31 -4.73
N ILE A 5 -32.63 -15.96 -5.07
CA ILE A 5 -32.88 -16.51 -6.40
C ILE A 5 -32.89 -15.39 -7.46
N GLY A 6 -33.53 -14.26 -7.16
CA GLY A 6 -33.54 -13.09 -8.05
C GLY A 6 -32.17 -12.47 -8.26
N TYR A 7 -31.33 -12.41 -7.22
CA TYR A 7 -29.95 -11.94 -7.32
C TYR A 7 -29.09 -12.84 -8.20
N LEU A 8 -29.15 -14.16 -7.99
CA LEU A 8 -28.42 -15.13 -8.80
C LEU A 8 -28.85 -15.03 -10.27
N ARG A 9 -30.16 -14.97 -10.55
CA ARG A 9 -30.67 -14.85 -11.92
C ARG A 9 -30.14 -13.61 -12.63
N ARG A 10 -30.12 -12.44 -11.96
CA ARG A 10 -29.61 -11.19 -12.53
C ARG A 10 -28.10 -11.20 -12.79
N ASN A 11 -27.34 -12.01 -12.06
CA ASN A 11 -25.88 -12.07 -12.19
C ASN A 11 -25.38 -13.32 -12.93
N ARG A 12 -26.27 -14.06 -13.61
CA ARG A 12 -25.93 -15.29 -14.35
C ARG A 12 -24.74 -15.12 -15.30
N GLU A 13 -24.68 -14.00 -16.01
CA GLU A 13 -23.57 -13.68 -16.93
C GLU A 13 -22.22 -13.54 -16.22
N ARG A 14 -22.22 -13.15 -14.93
CA ARG A 14 -21.01 -13.03 -14.09
C ARG A 14 -20.63 -14.34 -13.40
N MET A 15 -21.43 -15.39 -13.54
CA MET A 15 -21.23 -16.69 -12.87
C MET A 15 -20.74 -17.77 -13.86
N ARG A 16 -20.00 -17.40 -14.90
CA ARG A 16 -19.31 -18.32 -15.83
C ARG A 16 -18.07 -18.94 -15.17
N TYR A 17 -18.29 -19.61 -14.04
CA TYR A 17 -17.23 -20.12 -13.18
C TYR A 17 -16.40 -21.21 -13.84
N ASP A 18 -17.01 -22.01 -14.71
CA ASP A 18 -16.35 -22.99 -15.57
C ASP A 18 -15.25 -22.36 -16.43
N GLU A 19 -15.56 -21.24 -17.08
CA GLU A 19 -14.59 -20.53 -17.91
C GLU A 19 -13.51 -19.84 -17.09
N TYR A 20 -13.88 -19.27 -15.94
CA TYR A 20 -12.93 -18.61 -15.04
C TYR A 20 -11.96 -19.61 -14.42
N LEU A 21 -12.45 -20.79 -14.00
CA LEU A 21 -11.61 -21.86 -13.48
C LEU A 21 -10.68 -22.41 -14.57
N THR A 22 -11.17 -22.58 -15.79
CA THR A 22 -10.32 -23.00 -16.93
C THR A 22 -9.21 -21.99 -17.23
N LYS A 23 -9.47 -20.70 -17.03
CA LYS A 23 -8.48 -19.61 -17.17
C LYS A 23 -7.58 -19.42 -15.93
N GLY A 24 -7.80 -20.19 -14.86
CA GLY A 24 -7.06 -20.07 -13.60
C GLY A 24 -7.42 -18.84 -12.75
N TYR A 25 -8.57 -18.20 -13.00
CA TYR A 25 -9.00 -17.05 -12.22
C TYR A 25 -9.57 -17.46 -10.86
N PRO A 26 -9.30 -16.68 -9.80
CA PRO A 26 -9.93 -16.90 -8.51
C PRO A 26 -11.43 -16.60 -8.61
N ILE A 27 -12.26 -17.59 -8.26
CA ILE A 27 -13.73 -17.46 -8.25
C ILE A 27 -14.31 -16.99 -6.91
N GLY A 28 -13.45 -16.90 -5.89
CA GLY A 28 -13.80 -16.44 -4.54
C GLY A 28 -13.05 -15.17 -4.15
N SER A 29 -13.66 -14.37 -3.28
CA SER A 29 -13.09 -13.14 -2.73
C SER A 29 -12.04 -13.37 -1.64
N GLY A 30 -11.81 -14.62 -1.21
CA GLY A 30 -10.99 -14.94 -0.04
C GLY A 30 -9.57 -14.37 -0.06
N VAL A 31 -8.90 -14.38 -1.22
CA VAL A 31 -7.56 -13.76 -1.36
C VAL A 31 -7.63 -12.26 -1.11
N ALA A 32 -8.58 -11.57 -1.75
CA ALA A 32 -8.77 -10.12 -1.59
C ALA A 32 -9.20 -9.76 -0.15
N GLU A 33 -10.10 -10.53 0.45
CA GLU A 33 -10.55 -10.35 1.83
C GLU A 33 -9.42 -10.60 2.83
N GLY A 34 -8.60 -11.62 2.58
CA GLY A 34 -7.40 -11.92 3.36
C GLY A 34 -6.40 -10.77 3.32
N THR A 35 -6.12 -10.24 2.12
CA THR A 35 -5.26 -9.06 1.96
C THR A 35 -5.85 -7.85 2.69
N CYS A 36 -7.14 -7.55 2.54
CA CYS A 36 -7.77 -6.42 3.23
C CYS A 36 -7.71 -6.57 4.76
N ARG A 37 -7.90 -7.79 5.29
CA ARG A 37 -7.75 -8.06 6.73
C ARG A 37 -6.32 -7.82 7.18
N ASN A 38 -5.35 -8.46 6.53
CA ASN A 38 -3.96 -8.44 6.97
C ASN A 38 -3.25 -7.09 6.73
N LEU A 39 -3.47 -6.48 5.57
CA LEU A 39 -2.84 -5.20 5.21
C LEU A 39 -3.50 -4.03 5.94
N VAL A 40 -4.83 -4.00 6.03
CA VAL A 40 -5.55 -2.82 6.55
C VAL A 40 -6.00 -3.06 7.99
N LYS A 41 -6.90 -4.03 8.22
CA LYS A 41 -7.60 -4.15 9.51
C LYS A 41 -6.65 -4.37 10.68
N ASP A 42 -5.72 -5.29 10.53
CA ASP A 42 -4.76 -5.65 11.57
C ASP A 42 -3.86 -4.47 12.00
N ARG A 43 -3.76 -3.41 11.20
CA ARG A 43 -3.03 -2.18 11.57
C ARG A 43 -3.91 -1.03 11.96
N MET A 44 -5.02 -0.85 11.26
CA MET A 44 -5.77 0.40 11.21
C MET A 44 -6.96 0.41 12.16
N GLU A 45 -7.48 -0.76 12.53
CA GLU A 45 -8.71 -0.92 13.35
C GLU A 45 -8.42 -1.34 14.80
N LEU A 46 -7.19 -1.15 15.29
CA LEU A 46 -6.86 -1.43 16.69
C LEU A 46 -7.39 -0.33 17.63
N THR A 47 -7.58 -0.68 18.91
CA THR A 47 -8.14 0.21 19.92
C THR A 47 -7.35 1.52 20.04
N GLY A 48 -8.07 2.64 20.07
CA GLY A 48 -7.50 3.98 20.25
C GLY A 48 -6.87 4.58 19.00
N MET A 49 -6.87 3.88 17.85
CA MET A 49 -6.29 4.41 16.63
C MET A 49 -7.18 5.44 15.97
N ARG A 50 -6.57 6.57 15.59
CA ARG A 50 -7.18 7.62 14.80
C ARG A 50 -6.22 8.02 13.70
N TRP A 51 -6.76 8.19 12.50
CA TRP A 51 -5.97 8.46 11.32
C TRP A 51 -6.58 9.60 10.53
N GLU A 52 -5.74 10.52 10.11
CA GLU A 52 -6.07 11.38 8.97
C GLU A 52 -5.80 10.60 7.68
N ARG A 53 -6.53 10.92 6.60
CA ARG A 53 -6.49 10.16 5.34
C ARG A 53 -5.06 10.00 4.79
N TRP A 54 -4.27 11.07 4.82
CA TRP A 54 -2.90 11.04 4.31
C TRP A 54 -1.98 10.15 5.18
N GLY A 55 -2.14 10.21 6.51
CA GLY A 55 -1.38 9.38 7.44
C GLY A 55 -1.75 7.89 7.33
N ALA A 56 -3.03 7.60 7.15
CA ALA A 56 -3.51 6.25 6.87
C ALA A 56 -2.90 5.68 5.58
N GLN A 57 -2.90 6.47 4.51
CA GLN A 57 -2.33 6.06 3.23
C GLN A 57 -0.84 5.77 3.33
N ALA A 58 -0.08 6.67 3.98
CA ALA A 58 1.35 6.50 4.20
C ALA A 58 1.65 5.21 5.01
N MET A 59 0.89 4.96 6.08
CA MET A 59 1.05 3.75 6.88
C MET A 59 0.75 2.48 6.08
N ILE A 60 -0.31 2.46 5.27
CA ILE A 60 -0.66 1.32 4.42
C ILE A 60 0.47 1.04 3.41
N TYR A 61 1.07 2.06 2.80
CA TYR A 61 2.20 1.86 1.89
C TYR A 61 3.42 1.25 2.58
N LEU A 62 3.78 1.75 3.77
CA LEU A 62 4.87 1.16 4.55
C LEU A 62 4.58 -0.30 4.91
N ARG A 63 3.32 -0.61 5.25
CA ARG A 63 2.91 -1.97 5.58
C ARG A 63 2.92 -2.90 4.36
N ALA A 64 2.54 -2.42 3.19
CA ALA A 64 2.64 -3.18 1.94
C ALA A 64 4.09 -3.56 1.65
N LEU A 65 5.02 -2.60 1.77
CA LEU A 65 6.45 -2.85 1.61
C LEU A 65 6.97 -3.88 2.64
N TYR A 66 6.51 -3.79 3.88
CA TYR A 66 6.89 -4.74 4.93
C TYR A 66 6.37 -6.16 4.65
N LEU A 67 5.10 -6.30 4.29
CA LEU A 67 4.48 -7.61 4.01
C LEU A 67 5.00 -8.28 2.74
N ASN A 68 5.54 -7.50 1.81
CA ASN A 68 6.17 -7.98 0.58
C ASN A 68 7.68 -8.24 0.73
N ASP A 69 8.25 -8.11 1.93
CA ASP A 69 9.70 -8.22 2.18
C ASP A 69 10.57 -7.19 1.43
N GLU A 70 9.99 -6.05 1.04
CA GLU A 70 10.65 -4.97 0.28
C GLU A 70 11.21 -3.85 1.18
N TRP A 71 11.10 -4.00 2.50
CA TRP A 71 11.46 -2.98 3.49
C TRP A 71 12.90 -2.49 3.32
N ASN A 72 13.86 -3.41 3.27
CA ASN A 72 15.29 -3.08 3.21
C ASN A 72 15.64 -2.30 1.93
N THR A 73 15.09 -2.74 0.80
CA THR A 73 15.27 -2.08 -0.50
C THR A 73 14.72 -0.65 -0.47
N PHE A 74 13.52 -0.47 0.07
CA PHE A 74 12.90 0.84 0.19
C PHE A 74 13.69 1.79 1.10
N ILE A 75 14.14 1.31 2.27
CA ILE A 75 14.91 2.11 3.22
C ILE A 75 16.26 2.52 2.61
N ALA A 76 16.97 1.61 1.94
CA ALA A 76 18.21 1.92 1.25
C ALA A 76 18.02 3.03 0.19
N TYR A 77 17.00 2.88 -0.66
CA TYR A 77 16.62 3.90 -1.63
C TYR A 77 16.30 5.25 -0.97
N ARG A 78 15.54 5.23 0.15
CA ARG A 78 15.16 6.47 0.83
C ARG A 78 16.36 7.16 1.43
N ILE A 79 17.27 6.42 2.08
CA ILE A 79 18.51 6.95 2.64
C ILE A 79 19.34 7.60 1.53
N GLU A 80 19.57 6.91 0.42
CA GLU A 80 20.36 7.44 -0.70
C GLU A 80 19.77 8.75 -1.25
N LYS A 81 18.44 8.78 -1.41
CA LYS A 81 17.73 9.97 -1.90
C LYS A 81 17.85 11.16 -0.95
N GLU A 82 17.67 10.93 0.35
CA GLU A 82 17.82 11.97 1.38
C GLU A 82 19.26 12.48 1.46
N GLN A 83 20.25 11.59 1.42
CA GLN A 83 21.67 11.95 1.44
C GLN A 83 22.02 12.85 0.24
N LYS A 84 21.55 12.52 -0.96
CA LYS A 84 21.71 13.37 -2.15
C LYS A 84 21.06 14.74 -1.98
N GLN A 85 19.89 14.82 -1.35
CA GLN A 85 19.20 16.09 -1.12
C GLN A 85 19.89 16.97 -0.07
N LEU A 86 20.45 16.36 0.97
CA LEU A 86 21.11 17.08 2.07
C LEU A 86 22.56 17.47 1.75
N HIS A 87 23.27 16.66 0.97
CA HIS A 87 24.71 16.79 0.74
C HIS A 87 25.13 17.00 -0.73
N GLY A 88 24.20 17.01 -1.69
CA GLY A 88 24.50 17.27 -3.11
C GLY A 88 24.97 18.70 -3.39
N GLU A 89 25.55 18.95 -4.57
CA GLU A 89 25.92 20.30 -5.00
C GLU A 89 24.67 21.20 -5.09
N GLY A 90 24.62 22.26 -4.28
CA GLY A 90 23.46 23.15 -4.13
C GLY A 90 22.51 22.79 -2.96
N ALA A 91 22.81 21.72 -2.22
CA ALA A 91 22.06 21.30 -1.04
C ALA A 91 22.17 22.29 0.12
N ALA A 92 21.20 22.23 1.03
CA ALA A 92 21.07 23.15 2.17
C ALA A 92 22.37 23.29 2.98
N TYR A 93 23.09 22.18 3.22
CA TYR A 93 24.37 22.22 3.94
C TYR A 93 25.51 22.84 3.12
N SER A 94 25.55 22.62 1.80
CA SER A 94 26.54 23.29 0.94
C SER A 94 26.31 24.81 0.88
N LYS A 95 25.04 25.24 0.90
CA LYS A 95 24.68 26.67 0.94
C LYS A 95 25.05 27.32 2.28
N ILE A 96 24.79 26.64 3.39
CA ILE A 96 25.18 27.13 4.72
C ILE A 96 26.71 27.21 4.83
N ALA A 97 27.44 26.16 4.40
CA ALA A 97 28.89 26.15 4.43
C ALA A 97 29.51 27.27 3.58
N ASN A 98 28.99 27.47 2.36
CA ASN A 98 29.47 28.55 1.47
C ASN A 98 29.17 29.95 2.04
N TYR A 99 28.01 30.15 2.69
CA TYR A 99 27.69 31.44 3.32
C TYR A 99 28.58 31.72 4.53
N ALA A 100 28.89 30.70 5.34
CA ALA A 100 29.76 30.83 6.51
C ALA A 100 31.24 31.10 6.14
N GLN A 101 31.70 30.70 4.96
CA GLN A 101 33.04 31.01 4.46
C GLN A 101 33.14 32.38 3.76
N ALA A 102 32.02 33.03 3.47
CA ALA A 102 31.94 34.32 2.78
C ALA A 102 31.81 35.53 3.73
N VAL A 103 31.86 35.31 5.05
CA VAL A 103 31.83 36.32 6.13
C VAL A 103 33.18 36.33 6.84
#